data_AF-A0A2T7CYG4-F1
#
_entry.id   AF-A0A2T7CYG4-F1
#
_cell.length_a   1.000
_cell.length_b   1.000
_cell.length_c   1.000
_cell.angle_alpha   90.00
_cell.angle_beta   90.00
_cell.angle_gamma   90.00
#
_symmetry.space_group_name_H-M   'P 1'
#
loop_
_entity.id
_entity.type
_entity.pdbx_description
1 polymer ?
#
loop_
_entity_poly.entity_id
_entity_poly.type
_entity_poly.pdbx_seq_one_letter_code
_entity_poly.pdbx_strand_id
1 'polypeptide(L)'
;MEKNILLCRLHIKGMACKYCTSTVQFVLQASPGVQRASVALATEEAEIRYDRRIVSASQLIQVVEETGFEAILLTTGEDWSRIDLKMDGVLDERSLMIVKSSVQALPGVENIKLDTKLHKVTISYKPEQTGPRDLIEVIESATSGLVNASIYLEADGRDQHRYVEIKRYRQSFLWSLIFTIPVFLTSMVFMYIPWLKAGLERKVFNMMSTGELLRWILSTPVQFVIGRKFYAGAYKAMCRGSPNMDVLIALGTNTAYFYSVYSVLQAATSANYMSTDFFETSSMLISFILLGKYLEILAKGKTSEAIAKLMDLAPETAILLMYDHEGNVVGEKEIDSRLIQKNDVIKVVPGGKVASDGFVIWGQSHVNESMITGESRPVAKRKGDTVIGGTVNENGVLHVRATFVGSESALAQIVRLVESAQMAKAPVQKFADQISRVFVPLVILFSLLTWLAWFVAGRLHSYPNSWIPPSMDSFQLALQFGISVMVIACPCALGLATPTAVMVATGVGASQGVLIKGGQALESAQKVDCIVFDKTGTLTIGKPVVVDTRLLKNMVLREFYDYAAAAE
;
A
#
# COMPACT_ATOMS: atom_id res chain seq x y z
N MET A 1 13.75 -2.46 34.28
CA MET A 1 13.60 -3.81 33.68
C MET A 1 13.37 -3.78 32.16
N GLU A 2 13.29 -2.62 31.49
CA GLU A 2 12.99 -2.50 30.05
C GLU A 2 14.19 -2.71 29.09
N LYS A 3 15.43 -2.87 29.58
CA LYS A 3 16.65 -2.86 28.75
C LYS A 3 16.88 -4.08 27.83
N ASN A 4 16.03 -5.11 27.85
CA ASN A 4 16.24 -6.35 27.07
C ASN A 4 15.20 -6.62 25.98
N ILE A 5 14.22 -5.72 25.84
CA ILE A 5 13.19 -5.83 24.80
C ILE A 5 13.76 -5.19 23.53
N LEU A 6 13.97 -6.00 22.50
CA LEU A 6 14.48 -5.54 21.20
C LEU A 6 13.36 -5.54 20.17
N LEU A 7 13.51 -4.66 19.18
CA LEU A 7 12.65 -4.62 18.00
C LEU A 7 13.31 -5.41 16.87
N CYS A 8 12.66 -6.45 16.36
CA CYS A 8 13.07 -7.18 15.16
C CYS A 8 12.12 -6.85 14.02
N ARG A 9 12.66 -6.55 12.84
CA ARG A 9 11.94 -6.39 11.58
C ARG A 9 12.33 -7.50 10.62
N LEU A 10 11.35 -8.23 10.12
CA LEU A 10 11.52 -9.27 9.12
C LEU A 10 10.79 -8.86 7.84
N HIS A 11 11.42 -8.99 6.68
CA HIS A 11 10.76 -8.97 5.38
C HIS A 11 10.36 -10.40 5.02
N ILE A 12 9.09 -10.65 4.75
CA ILE A 12 8.53 -11.99 4.57
C ILE A 12 8.04 -12.11 3.13
N LYS A 13 8.85 -12.75 2.30
CA LYS A 13 8.54 -12.92 0.88
C LYS A 13 7.42 -13.93 0.67
N GLY A 14 6.62 -13.68 -0.36
CA GLY A 14 5.55 -14.59 -0.77
C GLY A 14 4.24 -14.39 0.00
N MET A 15 4.18 -13.37 0.87
CA MET A 15 2.93 -12.92 1.48
C MET A 15 2.02 -12.30 0.43
N ALA A 16 1.24 -13.15 -0.25
CA ALA A 16 0.28 -12.71 -1.25
C ALA A 16 -1.12 -12.43 -0.67
N CYS A 17 -1.33 -12.53 0.65
CA CYS A 17 -2.67 -12.55 1.21
C CYS A 17 -2.84 -12.15 2.68
N LYS A 18 -4.06 -11.76 3.03
CA LYS A 18 -4.44 -11.39 4.41
C LYS A 18 -4.36 -12.57 5.39
N TYR A 19 -4.71 -13.78 4.95
CA TYR A 19 -4.58 -14.97 5.78
C TYR A 19 -3.12 -15.22 6.16
N CYS A 20 -2.20 -15.05 5.20
CA CYS A 20 -0.76 -15.15 5.34
C CYS A 20 -0.28 -14.21 6.45
N THR A 21 -0.71 -12.94 6.41
CA THR A 21 -0.36 -11.97 7.46
C THR A 21 -0.94 -12.31 8.82
N SER A 22 -2.20 -12.74 8.91
CA SER A 22 -2.79 -13.10 10.21
C SER A 22 -2.19 -14.37 10.79
N THR A 23 -1.85 -15.36 9.95
CA THR A 23 -1.21 -16.60 10.36
C THR A 23 0.20 -16.32 10.87
N VAL A 24 1.01 -15.60 10.09
CA VAL A 24 2.37 -15.24 10.52
C VAL A 24 2.34 -14.35 11.76
N GLN A 25 1.43 -13.38 11.84
CA GLN A 25 1.26 -12.55 13.04
C GLN A 25 0.87 -13.37 14.27
N PHE A 26 -0.08 -14.29 14.12
CA PHE A 26 -0.54 -15.15 15.22
C PHE A 26 0.57 -16.08 15.71
N VAL A 27 1.29 -16.73 14.79
CA VAL A 27 2.39 -17.63 15.13
C VAL A 27 3.53 -16.87 15.80
N LEU A 28 3.94 -15.72 15.26
CA LEU A 28 4.96 -14.86 15.87
C LEU A 28 4.56 -14.37 17.26
N GLN A 29 3.28 -14.04 17.46
CA GLN A 29 2.78 -13.56 18.74
C GLN A 29 2.58 -14.68 19.77
N ALA A 30 2.42 -15.93 19.32
CA ALA A 30 2.38 -17.12 20.16
C ALA A 30 3.78 -17.62 20.58
N SER A 31 4.85 -17.15 19.92
CA SER A 31 6.22 -17.54 20.26
C SER A 31 6.64 -17.04 21.66
N PRO A 32 7.24 -17.91 22.50
CA PRO A 32 7.72 -17.52 23.82
C PRO A 32 8.71 -16.35 23.74
N GLY A 33 8.51 -15.33 24.58
CA GLY A 33 9.38 -14.14 24.60
C GLY A 33 8.97 -13.02 23.65
N VAL A 34 7.98 -13.22 22.77
CA VAL A 34 7.42 -12.14 21.95
C VAL A 34 6.30 -11.41 22.70
N GLN A 35 6.44 -10.10 22.89
CA GLN A 35 5.43 -9.27 23.54
C GLN A 35 4.38 -8.75 22.54
N ARG A 36 4.82 -8.42 21.32
CA ARG A 36 3.95 -7.86 20.29
C ARG A 36 4.53 -8.17 18.91
N ALA A 37 3.71 -8.68 18.01
CA ALA A 37 4.04 -8.86 16.60
C ALA A 37 2.98 -8.15 15.74
N SER A 38 3.42 -7.45 14.71
CA SER A 38 2.57 -6.76 13.74
C SER A 38 3.08 -7.04 12.34
N VAL A 39 2.22 -7.55 11.45
CA VAL A 39 2.62 -7.92 10.08
C VAL A 39 1.85 -7.08 9.06
N ALA A 40 2.57 -6.40 8.20
CA ALA A 40 2.06 -5.54 7.15
C ALA A 40 2.15 -6.24 5.78
N LEU A 41 1.00 -6.57 5.19
CA LEU A 41 0.91 -7.23 3.87
C LEU A 41 1.47 -6.34 2.74
N ALA A 42 1.30 -5.03 2.86
CA ALA A 42 1.61 -4.10 1.78
C ALA A 42 3.11 -3.86 1.60
N THR A 43 3.88 -3.91 2.68
CA THR A 43 5.35 -3.83 2.64
C THR A 43 6.01 -5.22 2.65
N GLU A 44 5.22 -6.28 2.82
CA GLU A 44 5.70 -7.63 3.09
C GLU A 44 6.63 -7.66 4.33
N GLU A 45 6.31 -6.91 5.39
CA GLU A 45 7.16 -6.79 6.59
C GLU A 45 6.45 -7.18 7.89
N ALA A 46 7.20 -7.68 8.86
CA ALA A 46 6.78 -7.95 10.23
C ALA A 46 7.64 -7.18 11.22
N GLU A 47 7.02 -6.45 12.16
CA GLU A 47 7.66 -5.78 13.28
C GLU A 47 7.32 -6.54 14.58
N ILE A 48 8.36 -6.99 15.30
CA ILE A 48 8.28 -7.93 16.41
C ILE A 48 9.04 -7.34 17.60
N ARG A 49 8.38 -7.15 18.74
CA ARG A 49 9.02 -6.81 20.02
C ARG A 49 9.22 -8.09 20.82
N TYR A 50 10.46 -8.43 21.11
CA TYR A 50 10.82 -9.69 21.75
C TYR A 50 11.91 -9.51 22.82
N ASP A 51 11.93 -10.40 23.81
CA ASP A 51 12.98 -10.47 24.83
C ASP A 51 14.14 -11.35 24.33
N ARG A 52 15.33 -10.75 24.18
CA ARG A 52 16.54 -11.43 23.68
C ARG A 52 16.99 -12.60 24.58
N ARG A 53 16.58 -12.65 25.85
CA ARG A 53 16.95 -13.75 26.76
C ARG A 53 16.17 -15.02 26.48
N ILE A 54 14.99 -14.89 25.86
CA ILE A 54 14.03 -15.98 25.69
C ILE A 54 14.04 -16.48 24.25
N VAL A 55 14.11 -15.57 23.27
CA VAL A 55 14.07 -15.91 21.85
C VAL A 55 15.06 -15.07 21.05
N SER A 56 15.75 -15.67 20.07
CA SER A 56 16.65 -14.96 19.15
C SER A 56 15.95 -14.57 17.85
N ALA A 57 16.49 -13.59 17.13
CA ALA A 57 15.98 -13.22 15.80
C ALA A 57 16.05 -14.37 14.79
N SER A 58 17.08 -15.22 14.86
CA SER A 58 17.20 -16.42 14.03
C SER A 58 16.07 -17.43 14.30
N GLN A 59 15.66 -17.60 15.56
CA GLN A 59 14.51 -18.43 15.91
C GLN A 59 13.20 -17.83 15.39
N LEU A 60 13.05 -16.50 15.42
CA LEU A 60 11.87 -15.84 14.84
C LEU A 60 11.82 -16.00 13.32
N ILE A 61 12.95 -15.97 12.61
CA ILE A 61 13.02 -16.28 11.17
C ILE A 61 12.57 -17.71 10.93
N GLN A 62 13.12 -18.66 11.69
CA GLN A 62 12.79 -20.07 11.57
C GLN A 62 11.30 -20.33 11.80
N VAL A 63 10.69 -19.67 12.81
CA VAL A 63 9.25 -19.73 13.06
C VAL A 63 8.44 -19.27 11.85
N VAL A 64 8.89 -18.24 11.12
CA VAL A 64 8.21 -17.79 9.89
C VAL A 64 8.46 -18.77 8.74
N GLU A 65 9.67 -19.32 8.62
CA GLU A 65 10.00 -20.32 7.60
C GLU A 65 9.21 -21.62 7.78
N GLU A 66 8.97 -22.04 9.02
CA GLU A 66 8.11 -23.18 9.37
C GLU A 66 6.65 -22.96 8.95
N THR A 67 6.21 -21.71 8.83
CA THR A 67 4.88 -21.39 8.26
C THR A 67 4.85 -21.39 6.73
N GLY A 68 5.98 -21.69 6.07
CA GLY A 68 6.09 -21.80 4.62
C GLY A 68 6.39 -20.48 3.90
N PHE A 69 6.91 -19.47 4.61
CA PHE A 69 7.30 -18.19 4.02
C PHE A 69 8.79 -17.91 4.23
N GLU A 70 9.46 -17.39 3.21
CA GLU A 70 10.87 -17.00 3.31
C GLU A 70 10.97 -15.67 4.09
N ALA A 71 11.64 -15.69 5.24
CA ALA A 71 11.83 -14.51 6.07
C ALA A 71 13.27 -14.01 6.01
N ILE A 72 13.43 -12.72 5.75
CA ILE A 72 14.71 -12.02 5.68
C ILE A 72 14.74 -11.02 6.82
N LEU A 73 15.73 -11.12 7.69
CA LEU A 73 15.95 -10.09 8.70
C LEU A 73 16.29 -8.75 8.03
N LEU A 74 15.49 -7.73 8.34
CA LEU A 74 15.73 -6.34 7.93
C LEU A 74 16.53 -5.59 8.99
N THR A 75 16.13 -5.74 10.25
CA THR A 75 16.73 -5.03 11.38
C THR A 75 16.50 -5.85 12.64
N THR A 76 17.53 -6.33 13.30
CA THR A 76 17.47 -6.64 14.74
C THR A 76 17.63 -5.33 15.49
N GLY A 77 17.14 -5.21 16.72
CA GLY A 77 17.43 -4.05 17.58
C GLY A 77 18.90 -3.96 18.02
N GLU A 78 19.81 -4.51 17.21
CA GLU A 78 21.22 -4.16 17.17
C GLU A 78 21.34 -3.05 16.12
N ASP A 79 22.14 -2.02 16.38
CA ASP A 79 22.19 -0.76 15.63
C ASP A 79 22.66 -0.92 14.16
N TRP A 80 21.90 -1.61 13.33
CA TRP A 80 22.17 -1.85 11.91
C TRP A 80 21.14 -1.07 11.09
N SER A 81 21.61 -0.08 10.36
CA SER A 81 20.82 0.64 9.37
C SER A 81 20.97 0.00 8.01
N ARG A 82 19.89 0.04 7.23
CA ARG A 82 19.88 -0.38 5.83
C ARG A 82 19.90 0.86 4.94
N ILE A 83 20.80 0.88 3.96
CA ILE A 83 20.82 1.88 2.90
C ILE A 83 20.76 1.22 1.54
N ASP A 84 19.99 1.82 0.65
CA ASP A 84 19.88 1.42 -0.74
C ASP A 84 20.58 2.48 -1.60
N LEU A 85 21.59 2.06 -2.36
CA LEU A 85 22.37 2.91 -3.25
C LEU A 85 22.07 2.54 -4.70
N LYS A 86 21.82 3.55 -5.53
CA LYS A 86 21.75 3.44 -6.98
C LYS A 86 23.16 3.59 -7.54
N MET A 87 23.55 2.64 -8.39
CA MET A 87 24.81 2.70 -9.13
C MET A 87 24.53 3.19 -10.55
N ASP A 88 25.11 4.34 -10.90
CA ASP A 88 25.05 4.88 -12.26
C ASP A 88 26.45 4.75 -12.91
N GLY A 89 26.55 4.00 -14.02
CA GLY A 89 27.83 3.75 -14.70
C GLY A 89 27.91 2.41 -15.45
N VAL A 90 29.12 2.03 -15.87
CA VAL A 90 29.37 0.75 -16.56
C VAL A 90 29.45 -0.36 -15.52
N LEU A 91 28.36 -1.12 -15.39
CA LEU A 91 28.22 -2.20 -14.42
C LEU A 91 28.57 -3.55 -15.05
N ASP A 92 29.86 -3.83 -15.13
CA ASP A 92 30.37 -5.15 -15.48
C ASP A 92 30.41 -6.07 -14.25
N GLU A 93 30.34 -7.40 -14.47
CA GLU A 93 30.45 -8.41 -13.39
C GLU A 93 31.73 -8.24 -12.55
N ARG A 94 32.82 -7.78 -13.18
CA ARG A 94 34.10 -7.50 -12.50
C ARG A 94 33.99 -6.30 -11.57
N SER A 95 33.39 -5.21 -12.02
CA SER A 95 33.16 -4.00 -11.22
C SER A 95 32.27 -4.29 -10.02
N LEU A 96 31.23 -5.11 -10.20
CA LEU A 96 30.33 -5.54 -9.13
C LEU A 96 31.04 -6.37 -8.05
N MET A 97 31.97 -7.27 -8.45
CA MET A 97 32.77 -8.06 -7.52
C MET A 97 33.75 -7.18 -6.73
N ILE A 98 34.40 -6.22 -7.39
CA ILE A 98 35.28 -5.24 -6.74
C ILE A 98 34.51 -4.44 -5.71
N VAL A 99 33.37 -3.84 -6.10
CA VAL A 99 32.49 -3.09 -5.19
C VAL A 99 32.07 -3.94 -3.99
N LYS A 100 31.64 -5.19 -4.21
CA LYS A 100 31.27 -6.09 -3.12
C LYS A 100 32.43 -6.32 -2.14
N SER A 101 33.63 -6.61 -2.66
CA SER A 101 34.80 -6.88 -1.82
C SER A 101 35.27 -5.65 -1.04
N SER A 102 35.26 -4.46 -1.67
CA SER A 102 35.69 -3.21 -1.03
C SER A 102 34.70 -2.76 0.04
N VAL A 103 33.39 -2.85 -0.23
CA VAL A 103 32.35 -2.48 0.75
C VAL A 103 32.29 -3.49 1.90
N GLN A 104 32.57 -4.77 1.65
CA GLN A 104 32.63 -5.79 2.70
C GLN A 104 33.88 -5.66 3.59
N ALA A 105 34.93 -4.99 3.11
CA ALA A 105 36.12 -4.70 3.90
C ALA A 105 35.92 -3.54 4.90
N LEU A 106 34.83 -2.77 4.79
CA LEU A 106 34.54 -1.67 5.71
C LEU A 106 34.09 -2.18 7.09
N PRO A 107 34.54 -1.53 8.18
CA PRO A 107 34.18 -1.92 9.53
C PRO A 107 32.68 -1.68 9.79
N GLY A 108 31.96 -2.71 10.22
CA GLY A 108 30.55 -2.60 10.55
C GLY A 108 29.60 -2.76 9.36
N VAL A 109 30.08 -3.25 8.21
CA VAL A 109 29.23 -3.75 7.11
C VAL A 109 29.08 -5.27 7.22
N GLU A 110 27.85 -5.78 7.19
CA GLU A 110 27.60 -7.23 7.31
C GLU A 110 26.97 -7.83 6.05
N ASN A 111 25.91 -7.21 5.53
CA ASN A 111 25.14 -7.78 4.45
C ASN A 111 25.05 -6.84 3.24
N ILE A 112 25.46 -7.35 2.07
CA ILE A 112 25.44 -6.63 0.80
C ILE A 112 24.64 -7.46 -0.21
N LYS A 113 23.54 -6.89 -0.70
CA LYS A 113 22.72 -7.47 -1.77
C LYS A 113 22.81 -6.59 -3.01
N LEU A 114 23.19 -7.21 -4.12
CA LEU A 114 23.32 -6.55 -5.42
C LEU A 114 22.13 -6.98 -6.28
N ASP A 115 21.33 -6.01 -6.71
CA ASP A 115 20.29 -6.22 -7.72
C ASP A 115 20.77 -5.59 -9.04
N THR A 116 21.21 -6.45 -9.95
CA THR A 116 21.72 -6.05 -11.27
C THR A 116 20.62 -5.55 -12.20
N LYS A 117 19.35 -5.90 -11.97
CA LYS A 117 18.22 -5.44 -12.81
C LYS A 117 17.81 -4.02 -12.48
N LEU A 118 17.92 -3.65 -11.20
CA LEU A 118 17.56 -2.33 -10.69
C LEU A 118 18.77 -1.40 -10.53
N HIS A 119 19.98 -1.87 -10.87
CA HIS A 119 21.25 -1.18 -10.61
C HIS A 119 21.34 -0.68 -9.15
N LYS A 120 20.91 -1.54 -8.22
CA LYS A 120 20.68 -1.22 -6.82
C LYS A 120 21.58 -2.08 -5.92
N VAL A 121 22.25 -1.44 -4.96
CA VAL A 121 22.98 -2.12 -3.89
C VAL A 121 22.30 -1.83 -2.58
N THR A 122 21.86 -2.89 -1.90
CA THR A 122 21.34 -2.82 -0.55
C THR A 122 22.47 -3.20 0.41
N ILE A 123 22.82 -2.30 1.33
CA ILE A 123 23.90 -2.48 2.31
C ILE A 123 23.31 -2.36 3.70
N SER A 124 23.61 -3.33 4.57
CA SER A 124 23.30 -3.30 6.00
C SER A 124 24.58 -3.00 6.77
N TYR A 125 24.58 -1.88 7.50
CA TYR A 125 25.77 -1.33 8.15
C TYR A 125 25.45 -0.75 9.53
N LYS A 126 26.45 -0.68 10.42
CA LYS A 126 26.33 -0.02 11.72
C LYS A 126 26.60 1.49 11.60
N PRO A 127 25.63 2.37 11.89
CA PRO A 127 25.81 3.82 11.80
C PRO A 127 26.91 4.39 12.71
N GLU A 128 27.33 3.64 13.74
CA GLU A 128 28.39 4.07 14.65
C GLU A 128 29.80 3.87 14.09
N GLN A 129 29.97 3.02 13.06
CA GLN A 129 31.29 2.62 12.54
C GLN A 129 31.52 3.08 11.11
N THR A 130 30.51 3.01 10.26
CA THR A 130 30.58 3.40 8.85
C THR A 130 29.32 4.19 8.52
N GLY A 131 29.43 5.27 7.75
CA GLY A 131 28.28 6.05 7.32
C GLY A 131 28.03 6.02 5.81
N PRO A 132 26.92 6.64 5.33
CA PRO A 132 26.57 6.67 3.90
C PRO A 132 27.63 7.27 2.99
N ARG A 133 28.34 8.32 3.43
CA ARG A 133 29.41 8.97 2.63
C ARG A 133 30.60 8.03 2.43
N ASP A 134 31.04 7.36 3.49
CA ASP A 134 32.17 6.43 3.45
C ASP A 134 31.87 5.27 2.49
N LEU A 135 30.62 4.79 2.46
CA LEU A 135 30.17 3.78 1.50
C LEU A 135 30.25 4.28 0.06
N ILE A 136 29.77 5.50 -0.22
CA ILE A 136 29.81 6.09 -1.57
C ILE A 136 31.26 6.32 -2.00
N GLU A 137 32.09 6.90 -1.13
CA GLU A 137 33.49 7.19 -1.41
C GLU A 137 34.31 5.90 -1.66
N VAL A 138 34.04 4.83 -0.92
CA VAL A 138 34.67 3.52 -1.19
C VAL A 138 34.19 2.92 -2.51
N ILE A 139 32.92 3.07 -2.89
CA ILE A 139 32.41 2.57 -4.17
C ILE A 139 33.05 3.33 -5.34
N GLU A 140 33.12 4.66 -5.24
CA GLU A 140 33.69 5.53 -6.27
C GLU A 140 35.21 5.33 -6.38
N SER A 141 35.93 5.24 -5.27
CA SER A 141 37.38 4.99 -5.28
C SER A 141 37.75 3.59 -5.76
N ALA A 142 36.98 2.56 -5.37
CA ALA A 142 37.22 1.18 -5.81
C ALA A 142 36.99 0.97 -7.31
N THR A 143 36.15 1.79 -7.94
CA THR A 143 35.86 1.75 -9.37
C THR A 143 36.60 2.82 -10.18
N SER A 144 37.53 3.55 -9.56
CA SER A 144 38.24 4.68 -10.20
C SER A 144 37.30 5.71 -10.85
N GLY A 145 36.11 5.92 -10.26
CA GLY A 145 35.09 6.84 -10.77
C GLY A 145 34.27 6.33 -11.97
N LEU A 146 34.36 5.04 -12.33
CA LEU A 146 33.53 4.44 -13.39
C LEU A 146 32.08 4.22 -12.98
N VAL A 147 31.81 4.19 -11.67
CA VAL A 147 30.48 4.00 -11.09
C VAL A 147 30.26 5.07 -10.03
N ASN A 148 29.24 5.90 -10.24
CA ASN A 148 28.78 6.87 -9.24
C ASN A 148 27.68 6.25 -8.39
N ALA A 149 27.80 6.40 -7.07
CA ALA A 149 26.80 5.88 -6.14
C ALA A 149 25.97 7.02 -5.55
N SER A 150 24.66 6.97 -5.74
CA SER A 150 23.72 7.92 -5.15
C SER A 150 22.71 7.19 -4.27
N ILE A 151 22.10 7.88 -3.31
CA ILE A 151 21.06 7.28 -2.47
C ILE A 151 19.83 6.97 -3.33
N TYR A 152 19.40 5.71 -3.32
CA TYR A 152 18.19 5.28 -4.01
C TYR A 152 16.95 5.79 -3.24
N LEU A 153 16.25 6.77 -3.81
CA LEU A 153 14.97 7.26 -3.29
C LEU A 153 13.86 6.26 -3.64
N GLU A 154 13.35 5.54 -2.64
CA GLU A 154 12.14 4.72 -2.81
C GLU A 154 10.86 5.54 -3.05
N ALA A 155 10.90 6.86 -2.84
CA ALA A 155 9.76 7.76 -3.07
C ALA A 155 9.26 7.70 -4.53
N ASP A 156 10.17 7.64 -5.50
CA ASP A 156 9.83 7.49 -6.93
C ASP A 156 9.27 6.10 -7.24
N GLY A 157 9.71 5.07 -6.52
CA GLY A 157 9.26 3.69 -6.72
C GLY A 157 7.80 3.45 -6.33
N ARG A 158 7.35 3.98 -5.18
CA ARG A 158 5.99 3.71 -4.66
C ARG A 158 4.89 4.32 -5.54
N ASP A 159 5.06 5.56 -5.96
CA ASP A 159 4.10 6.21 -6.86
C ASP A 159 4.12 5.60 -8.26
N GLN A 160 5.30 5.19 -8.74
CA GLN A 160 5.45 4.53 -10.03
C GLN A 160 4.86 3.12 -10.06
N HIS A 161 5.09 2.29 -9.02
CA HIS A 161 4.44 0.98 -8.88
C HIS A 161 2.91 1.09 -8.87
N ARG A 162 2.39 2.11 -8.19
CA ARG A 162 0.96 2.35 -8.05
C ARG A 162 0.32 2.91 -9.32
N TYR A 163 1.02 3.80 -10.02
CA TYR A 163 0.59 4.26 -11.35
C TYR A 163 0.56 3.10 -12.36
N VAL A 164 1.57 2.22 -12.32
CA VAL A 164 1.60 0.99 -13.13
C VAL A 164 0.43 0.07 -12.78
N GLU A 165 0.06 -0.05 -11.51
CA GLU A 165 -1.09 -0.84 -11.08
C GLU A 165 -2.43 -0.25 -11.61
N ILE A 166 -2.64 1.06 -11.46
CA ILE A 166 -3.82 1.76 -12.00
C ILE A 166 -3.92 1.54 -13.51
N LYS A 167 -2.81 1.73 -14.24
CA LYS A 167 -2.75 1.54 -15.69
C LYS A 167 -3.09 0.10 -16.07
N ARG A 168 -2.60 -0.89 -15.33
CA ARG A 168 -2.87 -2.31 -15.57
C ARG A 168 -4.35 -2.67 -15.41
N TYR A 169 -5.02 -2.17 -14.38
CA TYR A 169 -6.47 -2.39 -14.18
C TYR A 169 -7.31 -1.64 -15.21
N ARG A 170 -6.95 -0.40 -15.54
CA ARG A 170 -7.59 0.36 -16.63
C ARG A 170 -7.50 -0.38 -17.96
N GLN A 171 -6.32 -0.88 -18.31
CA GLN A 171 -6.12 -1.65 -19.54
C GLN A 171 -6.90 -2.95 -19.52
N SER A 172 -6.87 -3.71 -18.41
CA SER A 172 -7.62 -4.97 -18.28
C SER A 172 -9.12 -4.75 -18.43
N PHE A 173 -9.66 -3.66 -17.84
CA PHE A 173 -11.06 -3.27 -17.98
C PHE A 173 -11.40 -2.83 -19.41
N LEU A 174 -10.55 -2.03 -20.06
CA LEU A 174 -10.80 -1.59 -21.43
C LEU A 174 -10.78 -2.77 -22.41
N TRP A 175 -9.83 -3.71 -22.24
CA TRP A 175 -9.82 -4.96 -23.00
C TRP A 175 -11.06 -5.82 -22.72
N SER A 176 -11.54 -5.90 -21.48
CA SER A 176 -12.74 -6.67 -21.17
C SER A 176 -13.98 -6.05 -21.79
N LEU A 177 -14.07 -4.72 -21.82
CA LEU A 177 -15.17 -3.97 -22.42
C LEU A 177 -15.25 -4.20 -23.94
N ILE A 178 -14.10 -4.21 -24.64
CA ILE A 178 -14.02 -4.45 -26.09
C ILE A 178 -14.66 -5.79 -26.47
N PHE A 179 -14.49 -6.85 -25.67
CA PHE A 179 -15.08 -8.15 -25.94
C PHE A 179 -16.49 -8.32 -25.33
N THR A 180 -16.76 -7.70 -24.19
CA THR A 180 -18.05 -7.85 -23.48
C THR A 180 -19.18 -7.06 -24.14
N ILE A 181 -18.92 -5.86 -24.66
CA ILE A 181 -19.96 -5.05 -25.34
C ILE A 181 -20.53 -5.80 -26.54
N PRO A 182 -19.73 -6.36 -27.47
CA PRO A 182 -20.25 -7.17 -28.56
C PRO A 182 -21.05 -8.40 -28.08
N VAL A 183 -20.62 -9.10 -27.03
CA VAL A 183 -21.38 -10.23 -26.45
C VAL A 183 -22.74 -9.76 -25.93
N PHE A 184 -22.79 -8.63 -25.22
CA PHE A 184 -24.04 -8.05 -24.73
C PHE A 184 -24.96 -7.60 -25.88
N LEU A 185 -24.42 -6.90 -26.88
CA LEU A 185 -25.18 -6.43 -28.03
C LEU A 185 -25.75 -7.59 -28.85
N THR A 186 -24.96 -8.64 -29.07
CA THR A 186 -25.40 -9.83 -29.82
C THR A 186 -26.47 -10.63 -29.08
N SER A 187 -26.41 -10.68 -27.75
CA SER A 187 -27.35 -11.43 -26.92
C SER A 187 -28.66 -10.68 -26.66
N MET A 188 -28.61 -9.39 -26.28
CA MET A 188 -29.81 -8.63 -25.89
C MET A 188 -30.35 -7.72 -27.00
N VAL A 189 -29.49 -7.00 -27.72
CA VAL A 189 -29.94 -5.88 -28.58
C VAL A 189 -30.23 -6.35 -30.00
N PHE A 190 -29.37 -7.17 -30.58
CA PHE A 190 -29.47 -7.62 -31.96
C PHE A 190 -30.63 -8.60 -32.19
N MET A 191 -31.19 -9.19 -31.12
CA MET A 191 -32.43 -9.96 -31.19
C MET A 191 -33.67 -9.11 -31.52
N TYR A 192 -33.66 -7.80 -31.23
CA TYR A 192 -34.79 -6.91 -31.51
C TYR A 192 -34.74 -6.32 -32.93
N ILE A 193 -33.62 -6.44 -33.65
CA ILE A 193 -33.44 -5.88 -35.00
C ILE A 193 -33.60 -7.02 -36.02
N PRO A 194 -34.68 -7.05 -36.85
CA PRO A 194 -35.02 -8.21 -37.68
C PRO A 194 -33.92 -8.65 -38.66
N TRP A 195 -33.20 -7.70 -39.27
CA TRP A 195 -32.14 -8.02 -40.24
C TRP A 195 -30.88 -8.60 -39.57
N LEU A 196 -30.48 -8.09 -38.40
CA LEU A 196 -29.37 -8.65 -37.63
C LEU A 196 -29.73 -10.00 -37.02
N LYS A 197 -30.95 -10.16 -36.53
CA LYS A 197 -31.47 -11.43 -36.02
C LYS A 197 -31.37 -12.53 -37.07
N ALA A 198 -31.80 -12.27 -38.30
CA ALA A 198 -31.68 -13.22 -39.41
C ALA A 198 -30.22 -13.61 -39.72
N GLY A 199 -29.27 -12.69 -39.52
CA GLY A 199 -27.84 -12.95 -39.66
C GLY A 199 -27.25 -13.77 -38.50
N LEU A 200 -27.72 -13.55 -37.26
CA LEU A 200 -27.29 -14.28 -36.06
C LEU A 200 -27.93 -15.66 -35.91
N GLU A 201 -29.14 -15.85 -36.42
CA GLU A 201 -29.84 -17.15 -36.45
C GLU A 201 -29.45 -18.00 -37.66
N ARG A 202 -28.53 -17.51 -38.51
CA ARG A 202 -28.02 -18.28 -39.64
C ARG A 202 -27.29 -19.52 -39.13
N LYS A 203 -27.82 -20.68 -39.45
CA LYS A 203 -27.28 -21.97 -39.01
C LYS A 203 -25.93 -22.22 -39.69
N VAL A 204 -24.87 -22.43 -38.90
CA VAL A 204 -23.52 -22.72 -39.40
C VAL A 204 -23.33 -24.23 -39.56
N PHE A 205 -23.65 -24.98 -38.52
CA PHE A 205 -23.55 -26.45 -38.49
C PHE A 205 -24.72 -27.01 -37.67
N ASN A 206 -25.50 -27.93 -38.24
CA ASN A 206 -26.73 -28.46 -37.65
C ASN A 206 -27.65 -27.34 -37.10
N MET A 207 -27.83 -27.29 -35.78
CA MET A 207 -28.72 -26.36 -35.09
C MET A 207 -27.97 -25.19 -34.43
N MET A 208 -26.64 -25.14 -34.58
CA MET A 208 -25.78 -24.10 -34.02
C MET A 208 -25.88 -22.80 -34.80
N SER A 209 -26.24 -21.72 -34.11
CA SER A 209 -26.37 -20.38 -34.69
C SER A 209 -25.02 -19.65 -34.79
N THR A 210 -24.87 -18.78 -35.80
CA THR A 210 -23.71 -17.86 -35.92
C THR A 210 -23.56 -17.00 -34.66
N GLY A 211 -24.68 -16.60 -34.04
CA GLY A 211 -24.70 -15.81 -32.81
C GLY A 211 -24.10 -16.54 -31.60
N GLU A 212 -24.37 -17.82 -31.42
CA GLU A 212 -23.77 -18.64 -30.35
C GLU A 212 -22.27 -18.84 -30.54
N LEU A 213 -21.84 -19.13 -31.77
CA LEU A 213 -20.42 -19.28 -32.08
C LEU A 213 -19.65 -17.98 -31.78
N LEU A 214 -20.20 -16.85 -32.20
CA LEU A 214 -19.60 -15.54 -31.99
C LEU A 214 -19.49 -15.21 -30.49
N ARG A 215 -20.56 -15.47 -29.72
CA ARG A 215 -20.58 -15.27 -28.26
C ARG A 215 -19.59 -16.19 -27.54
N TRP A 216 -19.45 -17.43 -27.98
CA TRP A 216 -18.44 -18.35 -27.44
C TRP A 216 -17.01 -17.84 -27.69
N ILE A 217 -16.70 -17.44 -28.93
CA ILE A 217 -15.37 -16.93 -29.29
C ILE A 217 -15.02 -15.66 -28.51
N LEU A 218 -15.96 -14.71 -28.39
CA LEU A 218 -15.71 -13.43 -27.74
C LEU A 218 -15.68 -13.52 -26.20
N SER A 219 -16.44 -14.44 -25.60
CA SER A 219 -16.44 -14.64 -24.14
C SER A 219 -15.19 -15.37 -23.65
N THR A 220 -14.57 -16.22 -24.47
CA THR A 220 -13.43 -17.04 -24.08
C THR A 220 -12.19 -16.23 -23.62
N PRO A 221 -11.75 -15.17 -24.35
CA PRO A 221 -10.68 -14.28 -23.88
C PRO A 221 -11.03 -13.57 -22.57
N VAL A 222 -12.27 -13.14 -22.38
CA VAL A 222 -12.72 -12.50 -21.14
C VAL A 222 -12.64 -13.49 -19.97
N GLN A 223 -13.12 -14.71 -20.20
CA GLN A 223 -13.14 -15.76 -19.18
C GLN A 223 -11.75 -16.18 -18.73
N PHE A 224 -10.85 -16.52 -19.65
CA PHE A 224 -9.57 -17.16 -19.30
C PHE A 224 -8.36 -16.23 -19.29
N VAL A 225 -8.29 -15.24 -20.18
CA VAL A 225 -7.13 -14.32 -20.25
C VAL A 225 -7.29 -13.22 -19.21
N ILE A 226 -8.42 -12.54 -19.23
CA ILE A 226 -8.71 -11.43 -18.33
C ILE A 226 -9.08 -11.96 -16.94
N GLY A 227 -9.94 -12.99 -16.89
CA GLY A 227 -10.36 -13.65 -15.66
C GLY A 227 -9.27 -14.42 -14.91
N ARG A 228 -8.08 -14.66 -15.52
CA ARG A 228 -6.97 -15.44 -14.93
C ARG A 228 -6.63 -15.05 -13.50
N LYS A 229 -6.69 -13.74 -13.21
CA LYS A 229 -6.37 -13.18 -11.90
C LYS A 229 -7.35 -13.67 -10.82
N PHE A 230 -8.64 -13.75 -11.14
CA PHE A 230 -9.66 -14.22 -10.21
C PHE A 230 -9.51 -15.72 -9.94
N TYR A 231 -9.16 -16.54 -10.93
CA TYR A 231 -8.87 -17.96 -10.68
C TYR A 231 -7.64 -18.15 -9.79
N ALA A 232 -6.58 -17.40 -10.04
CA ALA A 232 -5.38 -17.46 -9.20
C ALA A 232 -5.69 -17.03 -7.75
N GLY A 233 -6.53 -16.00 -7.58
CA GLY A 233 -7.04 -15.56 -6.27
C GLY A 233 -7.89 -16.62 -5.58
N ALA A 234 -8.88 -17.19 -6.29
CA ALA A 234 -9.78 -18.23 -5.82
C ALA A 234 -9.03 -19.49 -5.39
N TYR A 235 -8.09 -19.97 -6.21
CA TYR A 235 -7.28 -21.14 -5.90
C TYR A 235 -6.47 -20.92 -4.61
N LYS A 236 -5.77 -19.79 -4.52
CA LYS A 236 -5.02 -19.41 -3.32
C LYS A 236 -5.92 -19.25 -2.08
N ALA A 237 -7.14 -18.77 -2.24
CA ALA A 237 -8.10 -18.59 -1.15
C ALA A 237 -8.65 -19.92 -0.64
N MET A 238 -8.96 -20.86 -1.54
CA MET A 238 -9.41 -22.20 -1.17
C MET A 238 -8.31 -23.00 -0.47
N CYS A 239 -7.06 -22.96 -0.97
CA CYS A 239 -5.94 -23.63 -0.32
C CYS A 239 -5.69 -23.14 1.12
N ARG A 240 -6.17 -21.93 1.45
CA ARG A 240 -5.99 -21.30 2.77
C ARG A 240 -7.20 -21.45 3.68
N GLY A 241 -8.24 -22.19 3.26
CA GLY A 241 -9.46 -22.38 4.05
C GLY A 241 -10.28 -21.10 4.28
N SER A 242 -10.02 -20.04 3.52
CA SER A 242 -10.69 -18.75 3.66
C SER A 242 -11.35 -18.35 2.33
N PRO A 243 -12.53 -18.91 1.99
CA PRO A 243 -13.22 -18.56 0.75
C PRO A 243 -13.52 -17.06 0.72
N ASN A 244 -13.15 -16.41 -0.38
CA ASN A 244 -13.28 -14.97 -0.61
C ASN A 244 -14.19 -14.70 -1.82
N MET A 245 -14.39 -13.42 -2.14
CA MET A 245 -15.19 -12.99 -3.30
C MET A 245 -14.69 -13.63 -4.61
N ASP A 246 -13.39 -13.84 -4.77
CA ASP A 246 -12.82 -14.44 -6.00
C ASP A 246 -13.28 -15.89 -6.19
N VAL A 247 -13.50 -16.65 -5.11
CA VAL A 247 -14.01 -18.04 -5.18
C VAL A 247 -15.42 -18.06 -5.77
N LEU A 248 -16.31 -17.17 -5.32
CA LEU A 248 -17.67 -17.09 -5.84
C LEU A 248 -17.69 -16.66 -7.30
N ILE A 249 -16.83 -15.70 -7.66
CA ILE A 249 -16.67 -15.23 -9.05
C ILE A 249 -16.18 -16.37 -9.93
N ALA A 250 -15.13 -17.07 -9.51
CA ALA A 250 -14.54 -18.16 -10.27
C ALA A 250 -15.51 -19.33 -10.46
N LEU A 251 -16.27 -19.71 -9.44
CA LEU A 251 -17.29 -20.75 -9.54
C LEU A 251 -18.44 -20.30 -10.44
N GLY A 252 -19.05 -19.15 -10.17
CA GLY A 252 -20.22 -18.67 -10.91
C GLY A 252 -19.96 -18.47 -12.41
N THR A 253 -18.83 -17.85 -12.77
CA THR A 253 -18.47 -17.63 -14.17
C THR A 253 -18.11 -18.95 -14.86
N ASN A 254 -17.35 -19.84 -14.21
CA ASN A 254 -17.01 -21.13 -14.80
C ASN A 254 -18.26 -21.99 -15.01
N THR A 255 -19.16 -22.07 -14.04
CA THR A 255 -20.36 -22.88 -14.20
C THR A 255 -21.24 -22.34 -15.33
N ALA A 256 -21.41 -21.02 -15.45
CA ALA A 256 -22.12 -20.40 -16.56
C ALA A 256 -21.43 -20.66 -17.91
N TYR A 257 -20.11 -20.51 -17.98
CA TYR A 257 -19.33 -20.71 -19.20
C TYR A 257 -19.35 -22.16 -19.67
N PHE A 258 -19.05 -23.13 -18.78
CA PHE A 258 -19.03 -24.55 -19.14
C PHE A 258 -20.42 -25.08 -19.48
N TYR A 259 -21.47 -24.62 -18.79
CA TYR A 259 -22.85 -24.93 -19.18
C TYR A 259 -23.15 -24.42 -20.60
N SER A 260 -22.73 -23.20 -20.92
CA SER A 260 -22.94 -22.61 -22.25
C SER A 260 -22.18 -23.36 -23.34
N VAL A 261 -20.93 -23.78 -23.08
CA VAL A 261 -20.16 -24.64 -23.99
C VAL A 261 -20.85 -25.98 -24.19
N TYR A 262 -21.33 -26.61 -23.12
CA TYR A 262 -22.06 -27.87 -23.21
C TYR A 262 -23.35 -27.73 -24.05
N SER A 263 -24.13 -26.67 -23.83
CA SER A 263 -25.34 -26.35 -24.59
C SER A 263 -25.05 -26.16 -26.08
N VAL A 264 -23.97 -25.44 -26.42
CA VAL A 264 -23.52 -25.25 -27.81
C VAL A 264 -23.03 -26.55 -28.46
N LEU A 265 -22.26 -27.37 -27.74
CA LEU A 265 -21.80 -28.67 -28.25
C LEU A 265 -22.96 -29.63 -28.48
N GLN A 266 -23.98 -29.58 -27.61
CA GLN A 266 -25.20 -30.38 -27.76
C GLN A 266 -26.02 -29.92 -28.97
N ALA A 267 -26.14 -28.61 -29.21
CA ALA A 267 -26.76 -28.04 -30.41
C ALA A 267 -26.00 -28.38 -31.72
N ALA A 268 -24.67 -28.54 -31.63
CA ALA A 268 -23.86 -29.00 -32.75
C ALA A 268 -24.08 -30.49 -33.07
N THR A 269 -24.33 -31.32 -32.04
CA THR A 269 -24.46 -32.79 -32.19
C THR A 269 -25.90 -33.24 -32.47
N SER A 270 -26.90 -32.53 -31.94
CA SER A 270 -28.32 -32.92 -31.99
C SER A 270 -29.13 -32.00 -32.92
N ALA A 271 -29.94 -32.59 -33.80
CA ALA A 271 -30.68 -31.85 -34.82
C ALA A 271 -31.95 -31.12 -34.32
N ASN A 272 -32.39 -31.35 -33.07
CA ASN A 272 -33.64 -30.84 -32.50
C ASN A 272 -33.46 -30.04 -31.19
N TYR A 273 -32.22 -29.78 -30.76
CA TYR A 273 -31.93 -29.09 -29.50
C TYR A 273 -31.80 -27.57 -29.71
N MET A 274 -32.71 -26.78 -29.15
CA MET A 274 -32.56 -25.33 -29.05
C MET A 274 -31.73 -24.98 -27.83
N SER A 275 -30.53 -24.45 -28.08
CA SER A 275 -29.58 -24.01 -27.07
C SER A 275 -30.05 -22.70 -26.41
N THR A 276 -29.95 -22.68 -25.09
CA THR A 276 -29.91 -21.44 -24.30
C THR A 276 -28.50 -21.29 -23.75
N ASP A 277 -27.83 -20.19 -24.09
CA ASP A 277 -26.48 -19.90 -23.66
C ASP A 277 -26.44 -18.76 -22.63
N PHE A 278 -25.44 -18.80 -21.75
CA PHE A 278 -25.18 -17.81 -20.69
C PHE A 278 -23.77 -17.23 -20.81
N PHE A 279 -23.21 -17.15 -22.03
CA PHE A 279 -21.89 -16.54 -22.25
C PHE A 279 -21.84 -15.06 -21.85
N GLU A 280 -22.99 -14.39 -21.93
CA GLU A 280 -23.14 -12.99 -21.53
C GLU A 280 -22.94 -12.79 -20.03
N THR A 281 -23.47 -13.69 -19.19
CA THR A 281 -23.41 -13.53 -17.73
C THR A 281 -21.97 -13.68 -17.25
N SER A 282 -21.23 -14.64 -17.81
CA SER A 282 -19.82 -14.86 -17.51
C SER A 282 -18.96 -13.63 -17.84
N SER A 283 -19.15 -13.08 -19.04
CA SER A 283 -18.34 -11.96 -19.55
C SER A 283 -18.68 -10.64 -18.85
N MET A 284 -19.97 -10.37 -18.61
CA MET A 284 -20.42 -9.17 -17.92
C MET A 284 -19.99 -9.13 -16.46
N LEU A 285 -20.12 -10.24 -15.73
CA LEU A 285 -19.69 -10.31 -14.33
C LEU A 285 -18.21 -9.93 -14.18
N ILE A 286 -17.32 -10.54 -14.97
CA ILE A 286 -15.88 -10.26 -14.95
C ILE A 286 -15.60 -8.77 -15.24
N SER A 287 -16.27 -8.21 -16.26
CA SER A 287 -16.09 -6.80 -16.63
C SER A 287 -16.56 -5.83 -15.54
N PHE A 288 -17.71 -6.06 -14.90
CA PHE A 288 -18.19 -5.20 -13.81
C PHE A 288 -17.31 -5.26 -12.57
N ILE A 289 -16.78 -6.43 -12.24
CA ILE A 289 -15.87 -6.58 -11.10
C ILE A 289 -14.55 -5.86 -11.36
N LEU A 290 -14.03 -5.91 -12.60
CA LEU A 290 -12.84 -5.15 -12.99
C LEU A 290 -13.04 -3.64 -12.92
N LEU A 291 -14.20 -3.16 -13.37
CA LEU A 291 -14.58 -1.75 -13.20
C LEU A 291 -14.54 -1.37 -11.72
N GLY A 292 -15.11 -2.21 -10.86
CA GLY A 292 -15.11 -1.95 -9.42
C GLY A 292 -13.73 -1.91 -8.78
N LYS A 293 -12.86 -2.85 -9.15
CA LYS A 293 -11.46 -2.85 -8.72
C LYS A 293 -10.68 -1.64 -9.23
N TYR A 294 -10.94 -1.20 -10.47
CA TYR A 294 -10.34 0.00 -11.02
C TYR A 294 -10.73 1.26 -10.24
N LEU A 295 -12.03 1.45 -9.95
CA LEU A 295 -12.52 2.56 -9.13
C LEU A 295 -11.96 2.52 -7.69
N GLU A 296 -11.85 1.32 -7.10
CA GLU A 296 -11.25 1.13 -5.77
C GLU A 296 -9.81 1.65 -5.69
N ILE A 297 -8.97 1.32 -6.68
CA ILE A 297 -7.56 1.72 -6.69
C ILE A 297 -7.42 3.22 -6.98
N LEU A 298 -8.24 3.77 -7.88
CA LEU A 298 -8.28 5.20 -8.14
C LEU A 298 -8.62 6.02 -6.88
N ALA A 299 -9.59 5.56 -6.10
CA ALA A 299 -9.99 6.23 -4.87
C ALA A 299 -8.87 6.21 -3.82
N LYS A 300 -8.15 5.09 -3.69
CA LYS A 300 -6.98 5.00 -2.80
C LYS A 300 -5.83 5.91 -3.23
N GLY A 301 -5.65 6.11 -4.54
CA GLY A 301 -4.60 6.93 -5.15
C GLY A 301 -4.39 8.28 -4.48
N LYS A 302 -5.48 9.03 -4.27
CA LYS A 302 -5.45 10.44 -3.83
C LYS A 302 -5.07 10.67 -2.36
N THR A 303 -5.07 9.65 -1.51
CA THR A 303 -4.87 9.85 -0.06
C THR A 303 -3.39 9.85 0.35
N SER A 304 -2.50 9.29 -0.49
CA SER A 304 -1.08 9.12 -0.18
C SER A 304 -0.23 10.38 -0.43
N GLU A 305 -0.74 11.33 -1.23
CA GLU A 305 -0.07 12.61 -1.53
C GLU A 305 0.16 13.46 -0.26
N ALA A 306 -0.67 13.28 0.77
CA ALA A 306 -0.55 14.04 2.01
C ALA A 306 0.58 13.56 2.95
N ILE A 307 1.11 12.35 2.76
CA ILE A 307 2.29 11.87 3.50
C ILE A 307 3.56 12.45 2.85
N ALA A 308 3.59 12.55 1.52
CA ALA A 308 4.70 13.17 0.79
C ALA A 308 4.99 14.60 1.28
N LYS A 309 3.94 15.38 1.56
CA LYS A 309 4.07 16.74 2.13
C LYS A 309 4.75 16.82 3.51
N LEU A 310 4.77 15.74 4.29
CA LEU A 310 5.53 15.69 5.55
C LEU A 310 7.02 15.43 5.29
N MET A 311 7.37 14.76 4.17
CA MET A 311 8.76 14.55 3.76
C MET A 311 9.40 15.87 3.28
N ASP A 312 8.62 16.77 2.68
CA ASP A 312 9.05 18.11 2.25
C ASP A 312 9.45 19.04 3.43
N LEU A 313 9.19 18.62 4.68
CA LEU A 313 9.58 19.38 5.87
C LEU A 313 11.08 19.30 6.13
N ALA A 314 11.75 18.19 5.82
CA ALA A 314 13.20 18.11 5.88
C ALA A 314 13.82 18.90 4.72
N PRO A 315 14.91 19.65 4.92
CA PRO A 315 15.63 20.25 3.80
C PRO A 315 16.30 19.17 2.95
N GLU A 316 16.39 19.40 1.64
CA GLU A 316 17.09 18.48 0.72
C GLU A 316 18.62 18.56 0.89
N THR A 317 19.15 19.73 1.23
CA THR A 317 20.58 19.97 1.42
C THR A 317 20.90 20.50 2.81
N ALA A 318 22.14 20.27 3.24
CA ALA A 318 22.70 20.71 4.50
C ALA A 318 24.14 21.18 4.30
N ILE A 319 24.56 22.20 5.05
CA ILE A 319 25.92 22.73 4.98
C ILE A 319 26.75 22.03 6.06
N LEU A 320 27.62 21.11 5.65
CA LEU A 320 28.58 20.44 6.52
C LEU A 320 29.78 21.34 6.79
N LEU A 321 30.18 21.44 8.06
CA LEU A 321 31.41 22.08 8.48
C LEU A 321 32.52 21.04 8.68
N MET A 322 33.64 21.23 8.00
CA MET A 322 34.84 20.41 8.17
C MET A 322 35.73 21.05 9.24
N TYR A 323 36.11 20.27 10.25
CA TYR A 323 37.01 20.70 11.32
C TYR A 323 38.40 20.10 11.13
N ASP A 324 39.43 20.88 11.45
CA ASP A 324 40.81 20.38 11.54
C ASP A 324 41.00 19.57 12.84
N HIS A 325 42.12 18.86 12.95
CA HIS A 325 42.55 18.20 14.18
C HIS A 325 42.66 19.16 15.38
N GLU A 326 42.83 20.46 15.11
CA GLU A 326 42.88 21.53 16.12
C GLU A 326 41.50 22.12 16.48
N GLY A 327 40.42 21.66 15.83
CA GLY A 327 39.05 22.13 16.10
C GLY A 327 38.69 23.45 15.43
N ASN A 328 39.46 23.90 14.45
CA ASN A 328 39.16 25.06 13.61
C ASN A 328 38.34 24.67 12.38
N VAL A 329 37.46 25.56 11.90
CA VAL A 329 36.67 25.32 10.68
C VAL A 329 37.56 25.51 9.45
N VAL A 330 37.80 24.43 8.70
CA VAL A 330 38.68 24.39 7.51
C VAL A 330 37.90 24.71 6.23
N GLY A 331 36.60 24.42 6.21
CA GLY A 331 35.75 24.70 5.07
C GLY A 331 34.29 24.31 5.29
N GLU A 332 33.44 24.73 4.36
CA GLU A 332 32.01 24.42 4.31
C GLU A 332 31.72 23.66 3.02
N LYS A 333 30.93 22.58 3.11
CA LYS A 333 30.52 21.78 1.95
C LYS A 333 29.01 21.56 2.00
N GLU A 334 28.31 21.91 0.94
CA GLU A 334 26.90 21.56 0.80
C GLU A 334 26.78 20.08 0.43
N ILE A 335 26.02 19.34 1.22
CA ILE A 335 25.75 17.90 1.05
C ILE A 335 24.24 17.66 1.08
N ASP A 336 23.81 16.54 0.51
CA ASP A 336 22.44 16.07 0.66
C ASP A 336 22.16 15.76 2.14
N SER A 337 20.99 16.16 2.67
CA SER A 337 20.62 15.92 4.07
C SER A 337 20.60 14.43 4.44
N ARG A 338 20.41 13.55 3.46
CA ARG A 338 20.43 12.09 3.66
C ARG A 338 21.84 11.52 3.82
N LEU A 339 22.88 12.30 3.50
CA LEU A 339 24.29 11.92 3.66
C LEU A 339 24.88 12.33 5.01
N ILE A 340 24.10 12.98 5.87
CA ILE A 340 24.53 13.39 7.21
C ILE A 340 24.82 12.14 8.05
N GLN A 341 26.00 12.12 8.68
CA GLN A 341 26.44 11.08 9.59
C GLN A 341 26.35 11.55 11.05
N LYS A 342 26.33 10.59 11.99
CA LYS A 342 26.40 10.87 13.43
C LYS A 342 27.70 11.63 13.73
N ASN A 343 27.63 12.65 14.59
CA ASN A 343 28.71 13.57 14.94
C ASN A 343 29.12 14.59 13.87
N ASP A 344 28.50 14.60 12.68
CA ASP A 344 28.68 15.69 11.74
C ASP A 344 28.25 17.03 12.36
N VAL A 345 28.96 18.08 12.01
CA VAL A 345 28.59 19.43 12.41
C VAL A 345 28.01 20.16 11.21
N ILE A 346 26.77 20.60 11.36
CA ILE A 346 26.00 21.26 10.32
C ILE A 346 25.84 22.73 10.68
N LYS A 347 26.09 23.60 9.71
CA LYS A 347 25.81 25.04 9.81
C LYS A 347 24.36 25.29 9.39
N VAL A 348 23.58 25.86 10.30
CA VAL A 348 22.21 26.29 10.05
C VAL A 348 22.19 27.82 10.00
N VAL A 349 21.90 28.36 8.83
CA VAL A 349 21.80 29.81 8.61
C VAL A 349 20.44 30.36 9.09
N PRO A 350 20.33 31.66 9.38
CA PRO A 350 19.04 32.34 9.60
C PRO A 350 18.04 32.05 8.47
N GLY A 351 16.80 31.70 8.81
CA GLY A 351 15.75 31.25 7.89
C GLY A 351 15.89 29.82 7.38
N GLY A 352 17.02 29.15 7.65
CA GLY A 352 17.29 27.77 7.23
C GLY A 352 16.56 26.73 8.10
N LYS A 353 16.25 25.58 7.52
CA LYS A 353 15.73 24.43 8.27
C LYS A 353 16.86 23.61 8.87
N VAL A 354 16.64 23.07 10.06
CA VAL A 354 17.57 22.12 10.70
C VAL A 354 17.45 20.77 9.98
N ALA A 355 18.56 20.22 9.48
CA ALA A 355 18.53 19.00 8.65
C ALA A 355 18.39 17.70 9.45
N SER A 356 18.87 17.66 10.69
CA SER A 356 18.88 16.46 11.55
C SER A 356 18.88 16.86 13.03
N ASP A 357 18.40 15.97 13.90
CA ASP A 357 18.38 16.19 15.35
C ASP A 357 19.80 16.24 15.92
N GLY A 358 20.04 17.19 16.82
CA GLY A 358 21.38 17.44 17.33
C GLY A 358 21.41 18.33 18.54
N PHE A 359 22.62 18.72 18.92
CA PHE A 359 22.84 19.76 19.94
C PHE A 359 23.69 20.90 19.38
N VAL A 360 23.40 22.12 19.84
CA VAL A 360 24.14 23.31 19.44
C VAL A 360 25.53 23.27 20.07
N ILE A 361 26.58 23.33 19.26
CA ILE A 361 27.97 23.42 19.74
C ILE A 361 28.47 24.85 19.78
N TRP A 362 27.93 25.72 18.93
CA TRP A 362 28.32 27.11 18.79
C TRP A 362 27.17 27.93 18.17
N GLY A 363 27.07 29.20 18.57
CA GLY A 363 26.00 30.10 18.16
C GLY A 363 24.87 30.24 19.18
N GLN A 364 24.04 31.26 18.98
CA GLN A 364 22.81 31.50 19.72
C GLN A 364 21.76 31.99 18.73
N SER A 365 20.56 31.41 18.80
CA SER A 365 19.45 31.78 17.92
C SER A 365 18.11 31.41 18.57
N HIS A 366 17.03 31.81 17.92
CA HIS A 366 15.68 31.32 18.21
C HIS A 366 15.28 30.32 17.13
N VAL A 367 14.76 29.17 17.56
CA VAL A 367 14.31 28.11 16.67
C VAL A 367 12.81 27.96 16.80
N ASN A 368 12.14 28.04 15.66
CA ASN A 368 10.71 27.87 15.55
C ASN A 368 10.37 26.38 15.45
N GLU A 369 9.88 25.83 16.56
CA GLU A 369 9.51 24.41 16.68
C GLU A 369 8.02 24.16 16.42
N SER A 370 7.24 25.17 16.04
CA SER A 370 5.77 25.13 15.92
C SER A 370 5.24 24.01 15.02
N MET A 371 5.99 23.66 13.97
CA MET A 371 5.61 22.60 13.02
C MET A 371 5.59 21.20 13.65
N ILE A 372 6.32 21.00 14.76
CA ILE A 372 6.45 19.70 15.44
C ILE A 372 5.79 19.76 16.83
N THR A 373 6.06 20.81 17.60
CA THR A 373 5.57 20.94 18.99
C THR A 373 4.20 21.60 19.09
N GLY A 374 3.76 22.31 18.03
CA GLY A 374 2.53 23.12 18.04
C GLY A 374 2.68 24.46 18.77
N GLU A 375 3.79 24.72 19.45
CA GLU A 375 4.00 25.95 20.20
C GLU A 375 4.45 27.10 19.28
N SER A 376 3.71 28.21 19.29
CA SER A 376 3.98 29.35 18.38
C SER A 376 5.15 30.24 18.80
N ARG A 377 5.63 30.12 20.04
CA ARG A 377 6.76 30.94 20.53
C ARG A 377 8.09 30.26 20.14
N PRO A 378 8.97 30.94 19.40
CA PRO A 378 10.31 30.43 19.11
C PRO A 378 11.07 30.16 20.40
N VAL A 379 11.78 29.03 20.44
CA VAL A 379 12.56 28.60 21.60
C VAL A 379 13.99 29.11 21.44
N ALA A 380 14.49 29.84 22.45
CA ALA A 380 15.88 30.27 22.47
C ALA A 380 16.80 29.03 22.59
N LYS A 381 17.79 28.93 21.71
CA LYS A 381 18.80 27.87 21.70
C LYS A 381 20.18 28.45 21.90
N ARG A 382 20.91 27.87 22.85
CA ARG A 382 22.30 28.19 23.21
C ARG A 382 23.15 26.93 23.12
N LYS A 383 24.46 27.09 23.25
CA LYS A 383 25.40 25.96 23.30
C LYS A 383 24.97 24.93 24.36
N GLY A 384 24.81 23.69 23.92
CA GLY A 384 24.35 22.56 24.72
C GLY A 384 22.87 22.20 24.55
N ASP A 385 22.05 23.11 24.02
CA ASP A 385 20.62 22.85 23.83
C ASP A 385 20.37 21.94 22.62
N THR A 386 19.32 21.11 22.72
CA THR A 386 18.90 20.21 21.64
C THR A 386 18.07 20.94 20.59
N VAL A 387 18.26 20.57 19.33
CA VAL A 387 17.47 21.05 18.19
C VAL A 387 16.88 19.86 17.43
N ILE A 388 15.69 20.07 16.87
CA ILE A 388 14.91 19.02 16.19
C ILE A 388 14.97 19.26 14.68
N GLY A 389 15.21 18.22 13.90
CA GLY A 389 15.20 18.24 12.44
C GLY A 389 13.84 18.65 11.88
N GLY A 390 13.84 19.47 10.84
CA GLY A 390 12.63 20.05 10.21
C GLY A 390 12.16 21.36 10.85
N THR A 391 12.72 21.78 11.99
CA THR A 391 12.45 23.09 12.60
C THR A 391 13.17 24.22 11.86
N VAL A 392 12.68 25.45 12.00
CA VAL A 392 13.21 26.61 11.28
C VAL A 392 14.03 27.49 12.23
N ASN A 393 15.24 27.81 11.83
CA ASN A 393 16.11 28.74 12.54
C ASN A 393 15.78 30.18 12.15
N GLU A 394 15.64 31.12 13.10
CA GLU A 394 15.22 32.49 12.80
C GLU A 394 16.39 33.48 12.70
N ASN A 395 17.00 33.87 13.83
CA ASN A 395 17.76 35.13 13.90
C ASN A 395 19.30 34.99 13.91
N GLY A 396 19.87 33.81 14.21
CA GLY A 396 21.32 33.61 14.36
C GLY A 396 21.84 32.35 13.68
N VAL A 397 23.14 32.30 13.37
CA VAL A 397 23.78 31.07 12.83
C VAL A 397 24.00 30.08 13.97
N LEU A 398 23.60 28.82 13.74
CA LEU A 398 23.83 27.72 14.67
C LEU A 398 24.76 26.69 14.05
N HIS A 399 25.73 26.21 14.82
CA HIS A 399 26.47 25.00 14.49
C HIS A 399 25.89 23.86 15.33
N VAL A 400 25.31 22.88 14.64
CA VAL A 400 24.57 21.78 15.24
C VAL A 400 25.34 20.50 15.02
N ARG A 401 25.70 19.79 16.09
CA ARG A 401 26.25 18.43 15.98
C ARG A 401 25.11 17.42 15.88
N ALA A 402 25.06 16.69 14.78
CA ALA A 402 24.07 15.66 14.51
C ALA A 402 24.20 14.49 15.50
N THR A 403 23.08 14.09 16.09
CA THR A 403 22.99 12.98 17.04
C THR A 403 22.16 11.83 16.48
N PHE A 404 20.95 12.14 16.00
CA PHE A 404 20.05 11.17 15.38
C PHE A 404 19.84 11.56 13.92
N VAL A 405 20.29 10.67 13.03
CA VAL A 405 20.31 10.88 11.58
C VAL A 405 19.41 9.87 10.86
N GLY A 406 18.91 10.25 9.68
CA GLY A 406 18.09 9.36 8.85
C GLY A 406 16.87 8.79 9.58
N SER A 407 16.79 7.46 9.67
CA SER A 407 15.64 6.75 10.24
C SER A 407 15.43 6.93 11.75
N GLU A 408 16.46 7.41 12.45
CA GLU A 408 16.40 7.67 13.89
C GLU A 408 15.90 9.07 14.23
N SER A 409 15.87 10.00 13.26
CA SER A 409 15.41 11.37 13.48
C SER A 409 13.94 11.43 13.94
N ALA A 410 13.60 12.43 14.74
CA ALA A 410 12.26 12.65 15.26
C ALA A 410 11.22 12.73 14.13
N LEU A 411 11.54 13.46 13.05
CA LEU A 411 10.66 13.55 11.88
C LEU A 411 10.46 12.18 11.22
N ALA A 412 11.52 11.39 11.02
CA ALA A 412 11.39 10.05 10.46
C ALA A 412 10.57 9.11 11.37
N GLN A 413 10.71 9.24 12.68
CA GLN A 413 9.88 8.50 13.65
C GLN A 413 8.41 8.91 13.59
N ILE A 414 8.12 10.21 13.47
CA ILE A 414 6.75 10.72 13.29
C ILE A 414 6.15 10.17 11.99
N VAL A 415 6.88 10.26 10.87
CA VAL A 415 6.46 9.70 9.58
C VAL A 415 6.17 8.21 9.72
N ARG A 416 7.07 7.46 10.36
CA ARG A 416 6.91 6.01 10.60
C ARG A 416 5.68 5.68 11.43
N LEU A 417 5.40 6.46 12.48
CA LEU A 417 4.23 6.29 13.32
C LEU A 417 2.94 6.57 12.53
N VAL A 418 2.93 7.64 11.72
CA VAL A 418 1.81 7.99 10.84
C VAL A 418 1.58 6.92 9.78
N GLU A 419 2.64 6.44 9.12
CA GLU A 419 2.56 5.35 8.15
C GLU A 419 2.00 4.08 8.81
N SER A 420 2.54 3.69 9.97
CA SER A 420 2.08 2.51 10.70
C SER A 420 0.60 2.61 11.09
N ALA A 421 0.13 3.80 11.45
CA ALA A 421 -1.28 4.06 11.77
C ALA A 421 -2.19 4.02 10.53
N GLN A 422 -1.75 4.56 9.39
CA GLN A 422 -2.52 4.59 8.15
C GLN A 422 -2.58 3.24 7.42
N MET A 423 -1.65 2.34 7.70
CA MET A 423 -1.60 1.00 7.10
C MET A 423 -2.53 -0.01 7.78
N ALA A 424 -3.19 0.39 8.88
CA ALA A 424 -4.25 -0.39 9.50
C ALA A 424 -5.51 -0.38 8.62
N LYS A 425 -6.08 -1.55 8.30
CA LYS A 425 -7.30 -1.62 7.47
C LYS A 425 -8.51 -0.98 8.18
N ALA A 426 -9.28 -0.22 7.41
CA ALA A 426 -10.58 0.30 7.81
C ALA A 426 -11.51 -0.82 8.32
N PRO A 427 -12.25 -0.59 9.42
CA PRO A 427 -13.08 -1.60 10.06
C PRO A 427 -14.23 -2.10 9.16
N VAL A 428 -14.83 -1.28 8.29
CA VAL A 428 -15.93 -1.75 7.42
C VAL A 428 -15.45 -2.73 6.34
N GLN A 429 -14.22 -2.60 5.85
CA GLN A 429 -13.67 -3.56 4.89
C GLN A 429 -13.47 -4.94 5.55
N LYS A 430 -13.12 -4.97 6.84
CA LYS A 430 -13.07 -6.21 7.63
C LYS A 430 -14.45 -6.84 7.77
N PHE A 431 -15.48 -6.02 7.97
CA PHE A 431 -16.87 -6.47 8.06
C PHE A 431 -17.37 -7.08 6.73
N ALA A 432 -17.12 -6.43 5.59
CA ALA A 432 -17.46 -6.97 4.27
C ALA A 432 -16.74 -8.29 3.96
N ASP A 433 -15.46 -8.41 4.34
CA ASP A 433 -14.69 -9.65 4.21
C ASP A 433 -15.24 -10.76 5.13
N GLN A 434 -15.70 -10.42 6.34
CA GLN A 434 -16.30 -11.35 7.28
C GLN A 434 -17.66 -11.87 6.80
N ILE A 435 -18.49 -10.98 6.23
CA ILE A 435 -19.73 -11.38 5.57
C ILE A 435 -19.41 -12.35 4.43
N SER A 436 -18.46 -12.01 3.56
CA SER A 436 -18.08 -12.85 2.41
C SER A 436 -17.64 -14.26 2.83
N ARG A 437 -16.92 -14.38 3.96
CA ARG A 437 -16.46 -15.68 4.48
C ARG A 437 -17.60 -16.62 4.86
N VAL A 438 -18.72 -16.08 5.35
CA VAL A 438 -19.91 -16.87 5.74
C VAL A 438 -20.88 -17.01 4.56
N PHE A 439 -21.05 -15.94 3.80
CA PHE A 439 -21.97 -15.85 2.68
C PHE A 439 -21.61 -16.81 1.54
N VAL A 440 -20.32 -16.90 1.17
CA VAL A 440 -19.89 -17.73 0.03
C VAL A 440 -20.17 -19.23 0.27
N PRO A 441 -19.76 -19.85 1.40
CA PRO A 441 -20.12 -21.25 1.68
C PRO A 441 -21.63 -21.50 1.72
N LEU A 442 -22.39 -20.56 2.28
CA LEU A 442 -23.84 -20.67 2.41
C LEU A 442 -24.55 -20.62 1.06
N VAL A 443 -24.10 -19.76 0.13
CA VAL A 443 -24.60 -19.73 -1.26
C VAL A 443 -24.28 -21.02 -2.00
N ILE A 444 -23.05 -21.55 -1.85
CA ILE A 444 -22.66 -22.82 -2.48
C ILE A 444 -23.54 -23.96 -1.94
N LEU A 445 -23.78 -24.00 -0.62
CA LEU A 445 -24.66 -24.96 0.02
C LEU A 445 -26.09 -24.88 -0.54
N PHE A 446 -26.69 -23.68 -0.60
CA PHE A 446 -28.03 -23.51 -1.15
C PHE A 446 -28.14 -23.81 -2.64
N SER A 447 -27.11 -23.47 -3.43
CA SER A 447 -27.03 -23.84 -4.84
C SER A 447 -27.02 -25.36 -5.02
N LEU A 448 -26.21 -26.08 -4.24
CA LEU A 448 -26.15 -27.55 -4.25
C LEU A 448 -27.46 -28.20 -3.76
N LEU A 449 -28.05 -27.68 -2.67
CA LEU A 449 -29.33 -28.16 -2.16
C LEU A 449 -30.46 -27.95 -3.17
N THR A 450 -30.49 -26.80 -3.84
CA THR A 450 -31.48 -26.51 -4.90
C THR A 450 -31.31 -27.48 -6.06
N TRP A 451 -30.08 -27.66 -6.55
CA TRP A 451 -29.78 -28.63 -7.60
C TRP A 451 -30.22 -30.05 -7.22
N LEU A 452 -29.87 -30.51 -6.01
CA LEU A 452 -30.18 -31.85 -5.54
C LEU A 452 -31.70 -32.05 -5.39
N ALA A 453 -32.40 -31.09 -4.78
CA ALA A 453 -33.84 -31.17 -4.57
C ALA A 453 -34.61 -31.26 -5.90
N TRP A 454 -34.25 -30.43 -6.88
CA TRP A 454 -34.88 -30.45 -8.21
C TRP A 454 -34.51 -31.69 -9.02
N PHE A 455 -33.27 -32.17 -8.91
CA PHE A 455 -32.85 -33.41 -9.55
C PHE A 455 -33.60 -34.63 -9.00
N VAL A 456 -33.76 -34.71 -7.67
CA VAL A 456 -34.52 -35.79 -7.01
C VAL A 456 -36.01 -35.70 -7.37
N ALA A 457 -36.61 -34.51 -7.33
CA ALA A 457 -38.00 -34.31 -7.74
C ALA A 457 -38.25 -34.71 -9.20
N GLY A 458 -37.27 -34.48 -10.07
CA GLY A 458 -37.34 -34.86 -11.48
C GLY A 458 -37.20 -36.36 -11.70
N ARG A 459 -36.32 -37.03 -10.93
CA ARG A 459 -36.22 -38.50 -10.91
C ARG A 459 -37.47 -39.19 -10.35
N LEU A 460 -38.14 -38.56 -9.40
CA LEU A 460 -39.37 -39.05 -8.78
C LEU A 460 -40.65 -38.65 -9.54
N HIS A 461 -40.52 -38.03 -10.73
CA HIS A 461 -41.65 -37.52 -11.53
C HIS A 461 -42.65 -36.67 -10.73
N SER A 462 -42.18 -35.94 -9.71
CA SER A 462 -43.03 -35.19 -8.79
C SER A 462 -43.59 -33.89 -9.39
N TYR A 463 -43.03 -33.42 -10.51
CA TYR A 463 -43.54 -32.29 -11.29
C TYR A 463 -43.90 -32.73 -12.72
N PRO A 464 -44.92 -32.11 -13.35
CA PRO A 464 -45.39 -32.53 -14.66
C PRO A 464 -44.33 -32.28 -15.74
N ASN A 465 -44.20 -33.21 -16.68
CA ASN A 465 -43.25 -33.13 -17.80
C ASN A 465 -43.45 -31.89 -18.70
N SER A 466 -44.59 -31.20 -18.59
CA SER A 466 -44.85 -29.94 -19.28
C SER A 466 -43.97 -28.77 -18.80
N TRP A 467 -43.38 -28.86 -17.60
CA TRP A 467 -42.49 -27.83 -17.08
C TRP A 467 -41.06 -27.96 -17.61
N ILE A 468 -40.72 -29.11 -18.17
CA ILE A 468 -39.43 -29.33 -18.81
C ILE A 468 -39.52 -28.78 -20.23
N PRO A 469 -38.69 -27.78 -20.60
CA PRO A 469 -38.62 -27.34 -21.99
C PRO A 469 -38.35 -28.54 -22.89
N PRO A 470 -38.97 -28.64 -24.08
CA PRO A 470 -38.79 -29.80 -24.97
C PRO A 470 -37.34 -29.99 -25.43
N SER A 471 -36.49 -28.97 -25.26
CA SER A 471 -35.06 -29.05 -25.51
C SER A 471 -34.25 -29.56 -24.32
N MET A 472 -34.74 -29.62 -23.08
CA MET A 472 -33.91 -29.89 -21.90
C MET A 472 -34.22 -31.21 -21.19
N ASP A 473 -33.18 -31.79 -20.58
CA ASP A 473 -33.34 -32.92 -19.65
C ASP A 473 -33.66 -32.42 -18.22
N SER A 474 -34.30 -33.27 -17.42
CA SER A 474 -34.54 -33.00 -15.99
C SER A 474 -33.26 -32.65 -15.22
N PHE A 475 -32.12 -33.25 -15.59
CA PHE A 475 -30.81 -32.89 -15.04
C PHE A 475 -30.37 -31.46 -15.42
N GLN A 476 -30.55 -31.08 -16.68
CA GLN A 476 -30.16 -29.76 -17.18
C GLN A 476 -30.99 -28.66 -16.53
N LEU A 477 -32.30 -28.90 -16.34
CA LEU A 477 -33.19 -27.99 -15.64
C LEU A 477 -32.79 -27.81 -14.17
N ALA A 478 -32.52 -28.91 -13.47
CA ALA A 478 -32.05 -28.86 -12.08
C ALA A 478 -30.71 -28.12 -11.96
N LEU A 479 -29.78 -28.37 -12.90
CA LEU A 479 -28.48 -27.70 -12.95
C LEU A 479 -28.63 -26.20 -13.21
N GLN A 480 -29.54 -25.82 -14.10
CA GLN A 480 -29.85 -24.42 -14.38
C GLN A 480 -30.34 -23.70 -13.13
N PHE A 481 -31.25 -24.30 -12.34
CA PHE A 481 -31.69 -23.70 -11.07
C PHE A 481 -30.54 -23.53 -10.07
N GLY A 482 -29.66 -24.52 -9.94
CA GLY A 482 -28.46 -24.42 -9.11
C GLY A 482 -27.53 -23.29 -9.56
N ILE A 483 -27.30 -23.17 -10.86
CA ILE A 483 -26.49 -22.10 -11.47
C ILE A 483 -27.13 -20.74 -11.23
N SER A 484 -28.45 -20.61 -11.44
CA SER A 484 -29.18 -19.38 -11.22
C SER A 484 -29.05 -18.87 -9.78
N VAL A 485 -29.17 -19.76 -8.79
CA VAL A 485 -28.95 -19.42 -7.37
C VAL A 485 -27.52 -18.92 -7.12
N MET A 486 -26.52 -19.57 -7.73
CA MET A 486 -25.12 -19.18 -7.56
C MET A 486 -24.80 -17.83 -8.22
N VAL A 487 -25.29 -17.62 -9.46
CA VAL A 487 -25.02 -16.43 -10.27
C VAL A 487 -25.75 -15.21 -9.70
N ILE A 488 -27.03 -15.35 -9.33
CA ILE A 488 -27.83 -14.24 -8.79
C ILE A 488 -27.30 -13.77 -7.43
N ALA A 489 -26.70 -14.68 -6.66
CA ALA A 489 -26.14 -14.37 -5.35
C ALA A 489 -24.81 -13.61 -5.42
N CYS A 490 -24.19 -13.45 -6.60
CA CYS A 490 -22.93 -12.74 -6.74
C CYS A 490 -23.08 -11.25 -6.36
N PRO A 491 -22.49 -10.79 -5.25
CA PRO A 491 -22.74 -9.45 -4.75
C PRO A 491 -21.82 -8.42 -5.44
N CYS A 492 -21.92 -8.29 -6.76
CA CYS A 492 -21.02 -7.43 -7.56
C CYS A 492 -21.05 -5.96 -7.08
N ALA A 493 -22.21 -5.49 -6.65
CA ALA A 493 -22.40 -4.13 -6.13
C ALA A 493 -21.78 -3.92 -4.73
N LEU A 494 -21.66 -4.98 -3.92
CA LEU A 494 -21.14 -4.88 -2.55
C LEU A 494 -19.67 -4.46 -2.53
N GLY A 495 -18.87 -4.98 -3.48
CA GLY A 495 -17.46 -4.59 -3.63
C GLY A 495 -17.26 -3.15 -4.13
N LEU A 496 -18.31 -2.54 -4.68
CA LEU A 496 -18.32 -1.20 -5.28
C LEU A 496 -18.93 -0.13 -4.36
N ALA A 497 -19.84 -0.53 -3.47
CA ALA A 497 -20.59 0.39 -2.63
C ALA A 497 -19.66 1.24 -1.75
N THR A 498 -18.74 0.59 -1.02
CA THR A 498 -17.84 1.30 -0.10
C THR A 498 -16.86 2.23 -0.83
N PRO A 499 -16.12 1.80 -1.88
CA PRO A 499 -15.19 2.70 -2.56
C PRO A 499 -15.85 3.89 -3.24
N THR A 500 -17.02 3.69 -3.87
CA THR A 500 -17.77 4.79 -4.50
C THR A 500 -18.27 5.80 -3.47
N ALA A 501 -18.82 5.31 -2.35
CA ALA A 501 -19.28 6.18 -1.27
C ALA A 501 -18.13 7.04 -0.71
N VAL A 502 -16.98 6.42 -0.43
CA VAL A 502 -15.79 7.13 0.07
C VAL A 502 -15.27 8.14 -0.95
N MET A 503 -15.23 7.78 -2.23
CA MET A 503 -14.77 8.67 -3.30
C MET A 503 -15.64 9.93 -3.42
N VAL A 504 -16.97 9.75 -3.45
CA VAL A 504 -17.92 10.88 -3.55
C VAL A 504 -17.87 11.72 -2.27
N ALA A 505 -17.89 11.10 -1.09
CA ALA A 505 -17.81 11.81 0.19
C ALA A 505 -16.54 12.65 0.32
N THR A 506 -15.39 12.12 -0.12
CA THR A 506 -14.13 12.86 -0.12
C THR A 506 -14.17 14.03 -1.11
N GLY A 507 -14.77 13.85 -2.30
CA GLY A 507 -14.94 14.91 -3.29
C GLY A 507 -15.84 16.04 -2.81
N VAL A 508 -16.96 15.71 -2.17
CA VAL A 508 -17.88 16.69 -1.56
C VAL A 508 -17.26 17.37 -0.34
N GLY A 509 -16.53 16.64 0.50
CA GLY A 509 -15.78 17.24 1.60
C GLY A 509 -14.77 18.27 1.10
N ALA A 510 -14.05 17.95 0.02
CA ALA A 510 -13.07 18.85 -0.57
C ALA A 510 -13.71 20.15 -1.10
N SER A 511 -14.90 20.09 -1.71
CA SER A 511 -15.61 21.30 -2.16
C SER A 511 -16.09 22.19 -1.00
N GLN A 512 -16.13 21.64 0.22
CA GLN A 512 -16.43 22.37 1.46
C GLN A 512 -15.19 22.73 2.28
N GLY A 513 -13.97 22.53 1.73
CA GLY A 513 -12.72 22.83 2.42
C GLY A 513 -12.30 21.77 3.46
N VAL A 514 -12.96 20.61 3.49
CA VAL A 514 -12.63 19.49 4.39
C VAL A 514 -11.85 18.44 3.63
N LEU A 515 -10.56 18.31 3.93
CA LEU A 515 -9.69 17.32 3.29
C LEU A 515 -9.69 16.00 4.07
N ILE A 516 -10.42 15.01 3.54
CA ILE A 516 -10.59 13.70 4.18
C ILE A 516 -9.54 12.72 3.63
N LYS A 517 -8.62 12.28 4.51
CA LYS A 517 -7.55 11.35 4.14
C LYS A 517 -8.00 9.89 4.28
N GLY A 518 -8.76 9.42 3.29
CA GLY A 518 -9.17 8.02 3.13
C GLY A 518 -10.47 7.61 3.85
N GLY A 519 -10.96 6.42 3.54
CA GLY A 519 -12.26 5.93 4.02
C GLY A 519 -12.33 5.70 5.53
N GLN A 520 -11.22 5.31 6.16
CA GLN A 520 -11.18 5.08 7.60
C GLN A 520 -11.41 6.37 8.40
N ALA A 521 -10.88 7.51 7.93
CA ALA A 521 -11.09 8.79 8.60
C ALA A 521 -12.57 9.19 8.58
N LEU A 522 -13.24 8.98 7.44
CA LEU A 522 -14.67 9.21 7.29
C LEU A 522 -15.52 8.33 8.23
N GLU A 523 -15.19 7.03 8.29
CA GLU A 523 -15.89 6.08 9.19
C GLU A 523 -15.63 6.36 10.67
N SER A 524 -14.39 6.73 11.02
CA SER A 524 -14.01 6.99 12.41
C SER A 524 -14.66 8.27 12.89
N ALA A 525 -14.72 9.31 12.05
CA ALA A 525 -15.37 10.58 12.35
C ALA A 525 -16.85 10.40 12.74
N GLN A 526 -17.56 9.44 12.12
CA GLN A 526 -18.95 9.12 12.46
C GLN A 526 -19.12 8.51 13.87
N LYS A 527 -18.04 7.96 14.44
CA LYS A 527 -18.02 7.36 15.79
C LYS A 527 -17.39 8.28 16.84
N VAL A 528 -17.03 9.50 16.47
CA VAL A 528 -16.42 10.45 17.40
C VAL A 528 -17.52 11.07 18.25
N ASP A 529 -17.52 10.75 19.55
CA ASP A 529 -18.43 11.36 20.54
C ASP A 529 -17.80 12.56 21.26
N CYS A 530 -16.47 12.69 21.21
CA CYS A 530 -15.72 13.73 21.88
C CYS A 530 -14.66 14.33 20.95
N ILE A 531 -14.67 15.65 20.80
CA ILE A 531 -13.67 16.39 20.02
C ILE A 531 -12.78 17.16 21.00
N VAL A 532 -11.50 16.82 21.01
CA VAL A 532 -10.48 17.54 21.78
C VAL A 532 -9.75 18.46 20.82
N PHE A 533 -9.88 19.76 21.04
CA PHE A 533 -9.18 20.77 20.24
C PHE A 533 -7.84 21.10 20.87
N ASP A 534 -6.80 21.14 20.05
CA ASP A 534 -5.58 21.84 20.43
C ASP A 534 -5.86 23.35 20.51
N LYS A 535 -5.22 24.06 21.44
CA LYS A 535 -5.42 25.51 21.59
C LYS A 535 -4.60 26.26 20.55
N THR A 536 -3.31 25.96 20.49
CA THR A 536 -2.35 26.75 19.73
C THR A 536 -2.41 26.35 18.25
N GLY A 537 -2.64 27.32 17.35
CA GLY A 537 -2.74 27.05 15.90
C GLY A 537 -4.03 26.37 15.42
N THR A 538 -4.87 25.82 16.31
CA THR A 538 -6.21 25.29 15.97
C THR A 538 -7.33 26.24 16.41
N LEU A 539 -7.43 26.54 17.71
CA LEU A 539 -8.42 27.52 18.22
C LEU A 539 -7.93 28.96 18.14
N THR A 540 -6.61 29.16 18.08
CA THR A 540 -5.97 30.48 18.08
C THR A 540 -5.33 30.80 16.74
N ILE A 541 -5.19 32.10 16.43
CA ILE A 541 -4.61 32.62 15.18
C ILE A 541 -3.11 32.26 15.04
N GLY A 542 -2.44 31.82 16.12
CA GLY A 542 -1.02 31.48 16.11
C GLY A 542 -0.07 32.68 15.99
N LYS A 543 -0.61 33.90 16.05
CA LYS A 543 0.16 35.15 16.05
C LYS A 543 -0.05 35.87 17.38
N PRO A 544 0.99 36.08 18.20
CA PRO A 544 0.85 36.86 19.42
C PRO A 544 0.52 38.31 19.07
N VAL A 545 -0.49 38.87 19.74
CA VAL A 545 -0.90 40.27 19.62
C VAL A 545 -0.99 40.85 21.03
N VAL A 546 -0.51 42.07 21.22
CA VAL A 546 -0.68 42.80 22.49
C VAL A 546 -2.15 43.21 22.61
N VAL A 547 -2.86 42.64 23.59
CA VAL A 547 -4.30 42.87 23.82
C VAL A 547 -4.57 43.89 24.92
N ASP A 548 -3.81 43.84 26.01
CA ASP A 548 -3.96 44.74 27.15
C ASP A 548 -2.57 45.22 27.60
N THR A 549 -2.50 46.49 27.99
CA THR A 549 -1.29 47.14 28.48
C THR A 549 -1.64 47.93 29.72
N ARG A 550 -1.13 47.48 30.88
CA ARG A 550 -1.36 48.14 32.17
C ARG A 550 -0.12 48.88 32.63
N LEU A 551 -0.19 50.20 32.64
CA LEU A 551 0.88 51.07 33.11
C LEU A 551 0.77 51.25 34.63
N LEU A 552 1.84 50.91 35.36
CA LEU A 552 1.93 51.11 36.82
C LEU A 552 2.39 52.54 37.20
N LYS A 553 2.89 53.32 36.23
CA LYS A 553 3.30 54.73 36.37
C LYS A 553 2.72 55.56 35.23
N ASN A 554 2.57 56.86 35.44
CA ASN A 554 2.20 57.80 34.38
C ASN A 554 3.35 57.89 33.36
N MET A 555 3.18 57.18 32.25
CA MET A 555 4.10 57.16 31.11
C MET A 555 3.28 57.25 29.83
N VAL A 556 3.84 57.87 28.79
CA VAL A 556 3.18 57.92 27.49
C VAL A 556 3.20 56.51 26.89
N LEU A 557 2.02 56.02 26.52
CA LEU A 557 1.81 54.65 26.01
C LEU A 557 2.71 54.31 24.81
N ARG A 558 2.97 55.30 23.95
CA ARG A 558 3.86 55.16 22.79
C ARG A 558 5.31 54.93 23.18
N GLU A 559 5.84 55.73 24.11
CA GLU A 559 7.20 55.55 24.62
C GLU A 559 7.36 54.19 25.30
N PHE A 560 6.35 53.75 26.06
CA PHE A 560 6.35 52.41 26.66
C PHE A 560 6.45 51.30 25.59
N TYR A 561 5.68 51.39 24.52
CA TYR A 561 5.78 50.43 23.42
C TYR A 561 7.13 50.50 22.69
N ASP A 562 7.68 51.69 22.49
CA ASP A 562 9.01 51.85 21.87
C ASP A 562 10.11 51.22 22.75
N TYR A 563 10.05 51.38 24.07
CA TYR A 563 10.98 50.72 24.99
C TYR A 563 10.78 49.20 25.05
N ALA A 564 9.53 48.72 25.07
CA ALA A 564 9.24 47.29 25.08
C ALA A 564 9.70 46.62 23.77
N ALA A 565 9.44 47.26 22.63
CA ALA A 565 9.86 46.77 21.31
C ALA A 565 11.38 46.88 21.08
N ALA A 566 12.09 47.74 21.81
CA ALA A 566 13.55 47.80 21.75
C ALA A 566 14.23 46.75 22.65
N ALA A 567 13.50 46.20 23.63
CA ALA A 567 14.01 45.21 24.58
C ALA A 567 13.76 43.76 24.14
N GLU A 568 12.61 43.52 23.48
CA GLU A 568 12.29 42.28 22.75
C GLU A 568 13.04 42.25 21.41
#